data_AF-D1CSR8-F1
#
_entry.id   AF-D1CSR8-F1
#
_cell.length_a   1.000
_cell.length_b   1.000
_cell.length_c   1.000
_cell.angle_alpha   90.00
_cell.angle_beta   90.00
_cell.angle_gamma   90.00
#
_symmetry.space_group_name_H-M   'P 1'
#
loop_
_entity.id
_entity.type
_entity.pdbx_description
1 polymer ?
#
loop_
_entity_poly.entity_id
_entity_poly.type
_entity_poly.pdbx_seq_one_letter_code
_entity_poly.pdbx_strand_id
1 'polypeptide(L)'
;LLSLFNQKTHCGMITHETYELIIVDNNSTDDSVEKIKAFSAQNPIMDIHIVKETIQGVSSARKRGMDFASLRSKARDSRLGVQKKHYIVSADADCTVDPYWLHALIETMVEEDGDLGTCNYYYNEESFRHRPNLFKEIQKTLRCRDMSFSLFGGFPDGKGFAVERTFYDKVGGI
;
A
#
# COMPACT_ATOMS: atom_id res chain seq x y z
N LEU A 1 3.48 10.07 -3.06
CA LEU A 1 4.87 9.94 -2.53
C LEU A 1 5.09 10.75 -1.27
N LEU A 2 4.87 12.07 -1.26
CA LEU A 2 5.06 12.89 -0.05
C LEU A 2 4.29 12.39 1.19
N SER A 3 3.05 11.95 1.03
CA SER A 3 2.25 11.36 2.13
C SER A 3 2.83 10.07 2.68
N LEU A 4 3.46 9.23 1.84
CA LEU A 4 4.16 8.01 2.27
C LEU A 4 5.51 8.33 2.92
N PHE A 5 6.22 9.33 2.41
CA PHE A 5 7.50 9.76 2.98
C PHE A 5 7.30 10.39 4.37
N ASN A 6 6.27 11.22 4.54
CA ASN A 6 5.99 11.93 5.79
C ASN A 6 5.18 11.11 6.81
N GLN A 7 5.23 9.77 6.73
CA GLN A 7 4.57 8.91 7.70
C GLN A 7 5.15 9.13 9.10
N LYS A 8 4.27 9.18 10.09
CA LYS A 8 4.55 9.34 11.51
C LYS A 8 4.31 8.01 12.21
N THR A 9 5.08 7.78 13.26
CA THR A 9 4.97 6.58 14.10
C THR A 9 5.02 6.99 15.56
N HIS A 10 4.37 6.23 16.43
CA HIS A 10 4.67 6.28 17.85
C HIS A 10 5.81 5.31 18.19
N CYS A 11 6.59 5.64 19.22
CA CYS A 11 7.65 4.80 19.81
C CYS A 11 8.72 4.26 18.82
N GLY A 12 8.86 4.88 17.64
CA GLY A 12 9.80 4.42 16.61
C GLY A 12 9.45 3.06 15.99
N MET A 13 8.19 2.60 16.07
CA MET A 13 7.76 1.31 15.52
C MET A 13 8.08 1.17 14.03
N ILE A 14 7.89 2.24 13.25
CA ILE A 14 8.19 2.29 11.82
C ILE A 14 9.11 3.48 11.51
N THR A 15 10.28 3.20 10.95
CA THR A 15 11.22 4.20 10.42
C THR A 15 11.56 3.92 8.95
N HIS A 16 12.14 4.89 8.25
CA HIS A 16 12.60 4.69 6.87
C HIS A 16 13.65 3.58 6.69
N GLU A 17 14.26 3.10 7.78
CA GLU A 17 15.16 1.94 7.74
C GLU A 17 14.41 0.60 7.84
N THR A 18 13.19 0.63 8.38
CA THR A 18 12.37 -0.57 8.62
C THR A 18 11.45 -0.91 7.46
N TYR A 19 11.10 0.08 6.64
CA TYR A 19 10.27 -0.10 5.44
C TYR A 19 10.96 0.38 4.18
N GLU A 20 10.53 -0.17 3.05
CA GLU A 20 10.95 0.24 1.72
C GLU A 20 9.71 0.47 0.85
N LEU A 21 9.84 1.33 -0.16
CA LEU A 21 8.76 1.66 -1.08
C LEU A 21 9.01 0.99 -2.43
N ILE A 22 8.06 0.18 -2.88
CA ILE A 22 8.11 -0.45 -4.20
C ILE A 22 7.07 0.23 -5.07
N ILE A 23 7.52 0.89 -6.12
CA ILE A 23 6.66 1.49 -7.15
C ILE A 23 6.69 0.61 -8.39
N VAL A 24 5.51 0.17 -8.82
CA VAL A 24 5.37 -0.61 -10.04
C VAL A 24 4.94 0.29 -11.18
N ASP A 25 5.84 0.51 -12.13
CA ASP A 25 5.52 1.16 -13.40
C ASP A 25 4.78 0.17 -14.30
N ASN A 26 3.46 0.33 -14.42
CA ASN A 26 2.60 -0.51 -15.26
C ASN A 26 2.56 0.01 -16.71
N ASN A 27 3.75 0.14 -17.32
CA ASN A 27 3.94 0.61 -18.69
C ASN A 27 3.42 2.05 -18.92
N SER A 28 3.82 2.97 -18.04
CA SER A 28 3.48 4.39 -18.16
C SER A 28 4.10 5.00 -19.43
N THR A 29 3.39 5.94 -20.05
CA THR A 29 3.84 6.67 -21.25
C THR A 29 4.09 8.15 -20.99
N ASP A 30 3.85 8.61 -19.76
CA ASP A 30 4.10 9.97 -19.30
C ASP A 30 5.40 10.04 -18.48
N ASP A 31 5.62 11.15 -17.77
CA ASP A 31 6.81 11.41 -16.96
C ASP A 31 6.72 10.83 -15.53
N SER A 32 5.84 9.85 -15.29
CA SER A 32 5.64 9.25 -13.96
C SER A 32 6.93 8.67 -13.38
N VAL A 33 7.69 7.90 -14.18
CA VAL A 33 8.93 7.24 -13.72
C VAL A 33 10.01 8.28 -13.40
N GLU A 34 10.13 9.31 -14.21
CA GLU A 34 11.06 10.43 -14.07
C GLU A 34 10.78 11.19 -12.78
N LYS A 35 9.51 11.47 -12.48
CA LYS A 35 9.08 12.09 -11.22
C LYS A 35 9.45 11.24 -10.00
N ILE A 36 9.25 9.92 -10.07
CA ILE A 36 9.63 9.01 -8.97
C ILE A 36 11.15 8.98 -8.78
N LYS A 37 11.93 8.93 -9.87
CA LYS A 37 13.40 8.98 -9.82
C LYS A 37 13.90 10.29 -9.21
N ALA A 38 13.34 11.42 -9.63
CA ALA A 38 13.67 12.73 -9.07
C ALA A 38 13.35 12.79 -7.58
N PHE A 39 12.19 12.26 -7.16
CA PHE A 39 11.80 12.17 -5.76
C PHE A 39 12.76 11.29 -4.95
N SER A 40 13.17 10.13 -5.48
CA SER A 40 14.15 9.24 -4.84
C SER A 40 15.51 9.91 -4.67
N ALA A 41 16.01 10.60 -5.70
CA ALA A 41 17.28 11.33 -5.63
C ALA A 41 17.26 12.46 -4.58
N GLN A 42 16.12 13.10 -4.38
CA GLN A 42 15.94 14.15 -3.37
C GLN A 42 15.77 13.60 -1.95
N ASN A 43 15.38 12.34 -1.79
CA ASN A 43 15.03 11.73 -0.50
C ASN A 43 15.76 10.39 -0.28
N PRO A 44 17.11 10.38 -0.22
CA PRO A 44 17.91 9.15 -0.19
C PRO A 44 17.75 8.31 1.09
N ILE A 45 17.13 8.87 2.14
CA ILE A 45 16.86 8.15 3.39
C ILE A 45 15.76 7.09 3.26
N MET A 46 14.87 7.22 2.27
CA MET A 46 13.82 6.24 2.00
C MET A 46 14.25 5.34 0.85
N ASP A 47 14.30 4.04 1.09
CA ASP A 47 14.64 3.07 0.04
C ASP A 47 13.46 2.94 -0.95
N ILE A 48 13.65 3.37 -2.19
CA ILE A 48 12.62 3.36 -3.24
C ILE A 48 13.07 2.50 -4.41
N HIS A 49 12.28 1.47 -4.71
CA HIS A 49 12.48 0.57 -5.85
C HIS A 49 11.46 0.86 -6.94
N ILE A 50 11.90 0.96 -8.19
CA ILE A 50 11.03 1.07 -9.35
C ILE A 50 11.09 -0.24 -10.12
N VAL A 51 9.95 -0.92 -10.26
CA VAL A 51 9.83 -2.20 -10.96
C VAL A 51 8.94 -2.02 -12.17
N LYS A 52 9.40 -2.47 -13.34
CA LYS A 52 8.59 -2.45 -14.56
C LYS A 52 7.64 -3.65 -14.59
N GLU A 53 6.39 -3.40 -14.95
CA GLU A 53 5.38 -4.38 -15.36
C GLU A 53 4.92 -4.06 -16.78
N THR A 54 5.00 -5.04 -17.67
CA THR A 54 4.67 -4.87 -19.10
C THR A 54 3.24 -5.31 -19.43
N ILE A 55 2.63 -6.14 -18.59
CA ILE A 55 1.24 -6.57 -18.71
C ILE A 55 0.37 -5.49 -18.05
N GLN A 56 -0.38 -4.78 -18.87
CA GLN A 56 -1.21 -3.68 -18.39
C GLN A 56 -2.37 -4.21 -17.54
N GLY A 57 -2.60 -3.57 -16.40
CA GLY A 57 -3.68 -3.92 -15.49
C GLY A 57 -3.26 -3.80 -14.03
N VAL A 58 -4.19 -3.33 -13.20
CA VAL A 58 -3.97 -3.12 -11.76
C VAL A 58 -3.58 -4.43 -11.06
N SER A 59 -4.22 -5.55 -11.41
CA SER A 59 -3.90 -6.85 -10.83
C SER A 59 -2.49 -7.31 -11.19
N SER A 60 -2.09 -7.17 -12.46
CA SER A 60 -0.72 -7.49 -12.91
C SER A 60 0.32 -6.63 -12.19
N ALA A 61 0.08 -5.32 -12.08
CA ALA A 61 0.96 -4.41 -11.35
C ALA A 61 1.07 -4.78 -9.86
N ARG A 62 -0.07 -5.05 -9.21
CA ARG A 62 -0.12 -5.42 -7.80
C ARG A 62 0.63 -6.71 -7.54
N LYS A 63 0.34 -7.76 -8.32
CA LYS A 63 1.04 -9.04 -8.22
C LYS A 63 2.54 -8.87 -8.40
N ARG A 64 2.96 -8.12 -9.42
CA ARG A 64 4.38 -7.83 -9.68
C ARG A 64 5.07 -7.17 -8.49
N GLY A 65 4.42 -6.17 -7.90
CA GLY A 65 4.95 -5.45 -6.74
C GLY A 65 5.04 -6.33 -5.49
N MET A 66 3.97 -7.08 -5.19
CA MET A 66 3.92 -7.94 -4.00
C MET A 66 4.88 -9.14 -4.11
N ASP A 67 5.02 -9.74 -5.30
CA ASP A 67 6.01 -10.78 -5.56
C ASP A 67 7.43 -10.24 -5.36
N PHE A 68 7.70 -9.03 -5.85
CA PHE A 68 9.00 -8.37 -5.64
C PHE A 68 9.26 -8.08 -4.16
N ALA A 69 8.26 -7.61 -3.41
CA ALA A 69 8.35 -7.39 -1.97
C ALA A 69 8.65 -8.70 -1.19
N SER A 70 7.97 -9.80 -1.55
CA SER A 70 8.23 -11.12 -0.97
C SER A 70 9.68 -11.59 -1.24
N LEU A 71 10.16 -11.45 -2.48
CA LEU A 71 11.53 -11.80 -2.82
C LEU A 71 12.56 -10.97 -2.04
N ARG A 72 12.34 -9.66 -1.93
CA ARG A 72 13.24 -8.75 -1.21
C ARG A 72 13.30 -9.02 0.28
N SER A 73 12.16 -9.23 0.93
CA SER A 73 12.11 -9.56 2.36
C SER A 73 12.85 -10.86 2.66
N LYS A 74 12.71 -11.90 1.82
CA LYS A 74 13.48 -13.16 1.93
C LYS A 74 14.98 -12.96 1.77
N ALA A 75 15.38 -12.15 0.79
CA ALA A 75 16.79 -11.83 0.55
C ALA A 75 17.39 -11.04 1.73
N ARG A 76 16.63 -10.10 2.31
CA ARG A 76 17.03 -9.34 3.51
C ARG A 76 17.27 -10.26 4.70
N ASP A 77 16.31 -11.13 4.98
CA ASP A 77 16.38 -12.10 6.07
C ASP A 77 17.56 -13.06 5.91
N SER A 78 17.74 -13.59 4.69
CA SER A 78 18.87 -14.47 4.36
C SER A 78 20.22 -13.79 4.56
N ARG A 79 20.36 -12.52 4.13
CA ARG A 79 21.58 -11.73 4.32
C ARG A 79 21.89 -11.46 5.79
N LEU A 80 20.85 -11.27 6.61
CA LEU A 80 21.00 -10.96 8.03
C LEU A 80 21.05 -12.21 8.93
N GLY A 81 20.79 -13.41 8.38
CA GLY A 81 20.72 -14.65 9.15
C GLY A 81 19.57 -14.67 10.15
N VAL A 82 18.47 -13.96 9.86
CA VAL A 82 17.28 -13.88 10.72
C VAL A 82 16.03 -14.26 9.95
N GLN A 83 14.99 -14.66 10.66
CA GLN A 83 13.65 -14.86 10.08
C GLN A 83 12.68 -13.94 10.81
N LYS A 84 12.12 -12.96 10.10
CA LYS A 84 11.20 -11.97 10.67
C LYS A 84 9.81 -12.07 10.04
N LYS A 85 8.78 -11.64 10.77
CA LYS A 85 7.45 -11.36 10.20
C LYS A 85 7.58 -10.10 9.34
N HIS A 86 7.08 -10.13 8.11
CA HIS A 86 7.05 -8.97 7.21
C HIS A 86 5.62 -8.74 6.76
N TYR A 87 5.22 -7.47 6.67
CA TYR A 87 3.94 -7.06 6.11
C TYR A 87 4.17 -6.41 4.75
N ILE A 88 3.38 -6.82 3.76
CA ILE A 88 3.33 -6.20 2.44
C ILE A 88 2.13 -5.27 2.43
N VAL A 89 2.40 -3.96 2.41
CA VAL A 89 1.36 -2.91 2.38
C VAL A 89 1.16 -2.44 0.95
N SER A 90 -0.10 -2.25 0.54
CA SER A 90 -0.45 -1.81 -0.81
C SER A 90 -1.41 -0.62 -0.74
N ALA A 91 -1.18 0.35 -1.62
CA ALA A 91 -2.05 1.48 -1.90
C ALA A 91 -1.92 1.87 -3.38
N ASP A 92 -3.02 2.34 -3.98
CA ASP A 92 -3.05 2.83 -5.36
C ASP A 92 -2.29 4.16 -5.48
N ALA A 93 -1.71 4.41 -6.65
CA ALA A 93 -0.84 5.57 -6.89
C ALA A 93 -1.57 6.93 -6.83
N ASP A 94 -2.89 6.93 -7.00
CA ASP A 94 -3.76 8.11 -6.95
C ASP A 94 -4.32 8.38 -5.54
N CYS A 95 -3.89 7.62 -4.53
CA CYS A 95 -4.29 7.81 -3.14
C CYS A 95 -3.31 8.73 -2.37
N THR A 96 -3.87 9.48 -1.42
CA THR A 96 -3.11 10.14 -0.36
C THR A 96 -3.46 9.47 0.96
N VAL A 97 -2.45 9.14 1.75
CA VAL A 97 -2.60 8.42 3.02
C VAL A 97 -2.48 9.37 4.20
N ASP A 98 -3.18 9.05 5.29
CA ASP A 98 -3.09 9.76 6.57
C ASP A 98 -1.65 9.71 7.13
N PRO A 99 -1.16 10.75 7.83
CA PRO A 99 0.19 10.73 8.40
C PRO A 99 0.50 9.54 9.31
N TYR A 100 -0.48 8.94 9.99
CA TYR A 100 -0.28 7.76 10.83
C TYR A 100 -0.75 6.45 10.19
N TRP A 101 -1.04 6.46 8.88
CA TRP A 101 -1.64 5.33 8.18
C TRP A 101 -0.85 4.01 8.31
N LEU A 102 0.46 4.03 8.03
CA LEU A 102 1.30 2.84 8.20
C LEU A 102 1.37 2.40 9.66
N HIS A 103 1.51 3.36 10.58
CA HIS A 103 1.62 3.06 12.00
C HIS A 103 0.35 2.39 12.53
N ALA A 104 -0.81 3.00 12.32
CA ALA A 104 -2.09 2.46 12.78
C ALA A 104 -2.37 1.08 12.18
N LEU A 105 -2.15 0.91 10.86
CA LEU A 105 -2.38 -0.38 10.19
C LEU A 105 -1.48 -1.49 10.77
N ILE A 106 -0.18 -1.23 10.90
CA ILE A 106 0.77 -2.24 11.36
C ILE A 106 0.65 -2.50 12.86
N GLU A 107 0.42 -1.46 13.67
CA GLU A 107 0.18 -1.60 15.11
C GLU A 107 -1.02 -2.51 15.35
N THR A 108 -2.17 -2.23 14.71
CA THR A 108 -3.37 -3.08 14.83
C THR A 108 -3.09 -4.51 14.36
N MET A 109 -2.42 -4.70 13.23
CA MET A 109 -2.07 -6.06 12.76
C MET A 109 -1.13 -6.81 13.71
N VAL A 110 -0.24 -6.10 14.42
CA VAL A 110 0.64 -6.71 15.42
C VAL A 110 -0.12 -7.04 16.70
N GLU A 111 -0.93 -6.12 17.20
CA GLU A 111 -1.72 -6.28 18.45
C GLU A 111 -2.75 -7.39 18.33
N GLU A 112 -3.38 -7.53 17.17
CA GLU A 112 -4.43 -8.52 16.91
C GLU A 112 -3.89 -9.82 16.30
N ASP A 113 -2.57 -9.96 16.12
CA ASP A 113 -1.92 -11.03 15.34
C ASP A 113 -2.59 -11.26 13.96
N GLY A 114 -2.92 -10.16 13.29
CA GLY A 114 -3.63 -10.15 12.02
C GLY A 114 -2.77 -10.60 10.83
N ASP A 115 -3.36 -11.42 9.96
CA ASP A 115 -2.76 -11.86 8.70
C ASP A 115 -3.10 -10.93 7.52
N LEU A 116 -4.21 -10.20 7.64
CA LEU A 116 -4.73 -9.24 6.68
C LEU A 116 -5.30 -8.04 7.43
N GLY A 117 -4.82 -6.84 7.09
CA GLY A 117 -5.34 -5.57 7.59
C GLY A 117 -5.92 -4.76 6.45
N THR A 118 -7.05 -4.10 6.68
CA THR A 118 -7.73 -3.25 5.69
C THR A 118 -7.95 -1.85 6.26
N CYS A 119 -7.89 -0.84 5.41
CA CYS A 119 -8.09 0.54 5.83
C CYS A 119 -9.46 1.06 5.42
N ASN A 120 -9.93 2.08 6.15
CA ASN A 120 -11.00 2.93 5.68
C ASN A 120 -10.45 4.05 4.80
N TYR A 121 -11.29 4.55 3.92
CA TYR A 121 -11.00 5.67 3.05
C TYR A 121 -12.27 6.49 2.84
N TYR A 122 -12.07 7.71 2.37
CA TYR A 122 -13.14 8.59 1.96
C TYR A 122 -12.73 9.32 0.69
N TYR A 123 -13.72 9.90 0.02
CA TYR A 123 -13.51 10.79 -1.09
C TYR A 123 -13.79 12.22 -0.63
N ASN A 124 -12.87 13.14 -0.90
CA ASN A 124 -13.09 14.55 -0.61
C ASN A 124 -14.24 15.10 -1.47
N GLU A 125 -15.36 15.49 -0.84
CA GLU A 125 -16.53 16.04 -1.52
C GLU A 125 -16.18 17.25 -2.40
N GLU A 126 -15.23 18.08 -1.97
CA GLU A 126 -14.78 19.25 -2.72
C GLU A 126 -14.25 18.88 -4.12
N SER A 127 -13.59 17.72 -4.24
CA SER A 127 -13.10 17.20 -5.53
C SER A 127 -14.22 16.85 -6.51
N PHE A 128 -15.46 16.76 -6.03
CA PHE A 128 -16.64 16.43 -6.85
C PHE A 128 -17.66 17.57 -6.95
N ARG A 129 -17.31 18.81 -6.57
CA ARG A 129 -18.21 19.98 -6.67
C ARG A 129 -18.85 20.14 -8.05
N HIS A 130 -18.13 19.82 -9.12
CA HIS A 130 -18.62 19.90 -10.51
C HIS A 130 -19.24 18.58 -11.02
N ARG A 131 -19.27 17.52 -10.21
CA ARG A 131 -19.79 16.19 -10.57
C ARG A 131 -20.65 15.60 -9.44
N PRO A 132 -21.71 16.29 -8.99
CA PRO A 132 -22.49 15.88 -7.81
C PRO A 132 -23.19 14.52 -7.98
N ASN A 133 -23.62 14.18 -9.20
CA ASN A 133 -24.22 12.87 -9.47
C ASN A 133 -23.22 11.73 -9.30
N LEU A 134 -21.97 11.90 -9.75
CA LEU A 134 -20.92 10.91 -9.54
C LEU A 134 -20.63 10.72 -8.05
N PHE A 135 -20.54 11.82 -7.30
CA PHE A 135 -20.33 11.75 -5.85
C PHE A 135 -21.47 11.01 -5.15
N LYS A 136 -22.72 11.26 -5.55
CA LYS A 136 -23.89 10.55 -5.01
C LYS A 136 -23.81 9.04 -5.24
N GLU A 137 -23.36 8.59 -6.42
CA GLU A 137 -23.17 7.16 -6.69
C GLU A 137 -22.01 6.58 -5.88
N ILE A 138 -20.88 7.29 -5.76
CA ILE A 138 -19.77 6.89 -4.89
C ILE A 138 -20.26 6.71 -3.44
N GLN A 139 -21.04 7.67 -2.93
CA GLN A 139 -21.61 7.61 -1.58
C GLN A 139 -22.55 6.41 -1.38
N LYS A 140 -23.30 5.98 -2.40
CA LYS A 140 -24.08 4.73 -2.32
C LYS A 140 -23.15 3.52 -2.17
N THR A 141 -22.11 3.44 -3.01
CA THR A 141 -21.13 2.34 -2.94
C THR A 141 -20.43 2.28 -1.59
N LEU A 142 -20.03 3.43 -1.02
CA LEU A 142 -19.42 3.50 0.31
C LEU A 142 -20.35 2.97 1.41
N ARG A 143 -21.65 3.33 1.38
CA ARG A 143 -22.62 2.78 2.35
C ARG A 143 -22.80 1.26 2.21
N CYS A 144 -22.80 0.74 0.98
CA CYS A 144 -22.85 -0.70 0.75
C CYS A 144 -21.58 -1.40 1.26
N ARG A 145 -20.42 -0.77 1.09
CA ARG A 145 -19.15 -1.23 1.65
C ARG A 145 -19.21 -1.26 3.16
N ASP A 146 -19.66 -0.19 3.82
CA ASP A 146 -19.73 -0.14 5.29
C ASP A 146 -20.63 -1.24 5.85
N MET A 147 -21.78 -1.51 5.20
CA MET A 147 -22.64 -2.64 5.56
C MET A 147 -21.97 -3.99 5.31
N SER A 148 -21.25 -4.15 4.19
CA SER A 148 -20.54 -5.39 3.89
C SER A 148 -19.43 -5.64 4.90
N PHE A 149 -18.72 -4.59 5.30
CA PHE A 149 -17.65 -4.63 6.30
C PHE A 149 -18.18 -5.09 7.66
N SER A 150 -19.35 -4.59 8.08
CA SER A 150 -19.95 -4.99 9.36
C SER A 150 -20.45 -6.44 9.38
N LEU A 151 -20.79 -7.00 8.22
CA LEU A 151 -21.29 -8.37 8.10
C LEU A 151 -20.20 -9.42 7.88
N PHE A 152 -19.19 -9.10 7.07
CA PHE A 152 -18.20 -10.08 6.59
C PHE A 152 -16.75 -9.73 6.97
N GLY A 153 -16.54 -8.61 7.68
CA GLY A 153 -15.22 -8.04 7.86
C GLY A 153 -14.73 -7.27 6.64
N GLY A 154 -13.57 -6.64 6.78
CA GLY A 154 -12.95 -5.88 5.71
C GLY A 154 -12.46 -6.77 4.56
N PHE A 155 -12.64 -6.29 3.34
CA PHE A 155 -12.01 -6.88 2.16
C PHE A 155 -10.86 -5.97 1.68
N PRO A 156 -9.74 -6.56 1.22
CA PRO A 156 -8.64 -5.77 0.69
C PRO A 156 -9.09 -5.05 -0.56
N ASP A 157 -8.88 -3.74 -0.61
CA ASP A 157 -9.06 -2.95 -1.82
C ASP A 157 -7.85 -2.05 -2.09
N GLY A 158 -7.79 -1.50 -3.31
CA GLY A 158 -6.63 -0.73 -3.74
C GLY A 158 -6.32 0.51 -2.91
N LYS A 159 -7.20 0.96 -2.00
CA LYS A 159 -7.00 2.21 -1.25
C LYS A 159 -6.26 2.04 0.06
N GLY A 160 -5.94 0.82 0.45
CA GLY A 160 -5.09 0.56 1.60
C GLY A 160 -5.37 -0.79 2.23
N PHE A 161 -4.41 -1.69 2.13
CA PHE A 161 -4.42 -2.95 2.88
C PHE A 161 -2.99 -3.43 3.13
N ALA A 162 -2.85 -4.37 4.06
CA ALA A 162 -1.60 -5.06 4.32
C ALA A 162 -1.84 -6.55 4.50
N VAL A 163 -0.88 -7.37 4.07
CA VAL A 163 -0.90 -8.83 4.27
C VAL A 163 0.41 -9.28 4.89
N GLU A 164 0.34 -10.29 5.76
CA GLU A 164 1.54 -10.99 6.21
C GLU A 164 2.15 -11.79 5.04
N ARG A 165 3.46 -11.61 4.84
CA ARG A 165 4.19 -12.11 3.67
C ARG A 165 4.16 -13.64 3.54
N THR A 166 4.24 -14.38 4.64
CA THR A 166 4.17 -15.85 4.62
C THR A 166 2.80 -16.35 4.18
N PHE A 167 1.71 -15.69 4.57
CA PHE A 167 0.38 -15.98 4.06
C PHE A 167 0.19 -15.60 2.59
N TYR A 168 0.72 -14.44 2.19
CA TYR A 168 0.81 -14.07 0.77
C TYR A 168 1.48 -15.18 -0.07
N ASP A 169 2.63 -15.68 0.40
CA ASP A 169 3.39 -16.73 -0.28
C ASP A 169 2.64 -18.06 -0.37
N LYS A 170 1.91 -18.44 0.70
CA LYS A 170 1.13 -19.69 0.74
C LYS A 170 -0.02 -19.68 -0.27
N VAL A 171 -0.67 -18.54 -0.46
CA VAL A 171 -1.84 -18.39 -1.35
C VAL A 171 -1.42 -18.11 -2.80
N GLY A 172 -0.21 -17.60 -3.03
CA GLY A 172 0.31 -17.28 -4.37
C GLY A 172 0.02 -15.84 -4.83
N GLY A 173 -0.47 -15.00 -3.91
CA GLY A 173 -0.78 -13.59 -4.13
C GLY A 173 -2.21 -13.30 -4.58
N ILE A 174 -2.41 -12.05 -5.00
CA ILE A 174 -3.68 -11.46 -5.48
C ILE A 174 -3.59 -11.20 -6.98
#